data_AF-A0A7V5DKS1-F1
#
_entry.id   AF-A0A7V5DKS1-F1
#
_cell.length_a   1.000
_cell.length_b   1.000
_cell.length_c   1.000
_cell.angle_alpha   90.00
_cell.angle_beta   90.00
_cell.angle_gamma   90.00
#
_symmetry.space_group_name_H-M   'P 1'
#
loop_
_entity.id
_entity.type
_entity.pdbx_description
1 polymer ?
#
loop_
_entity_poly.entity_id
_entity_poly.type
_entity_poly.pdbx_seq_one_letter_code
_entity_poly.pdbx_strand_id
1 'polypeptide(L)'
;MAESDAERTLEDLVARLDELEREGGPTPAFLKWREEAEAAIRAIFGDRSREAQTFLQVRYTPLTHAACLSDDDRAIAYQRGLAQARFILESLLQQLRCEPR
;
A
#
# COMPACT_ATOMS: atom_id res chain seq x y z
N MET A 1 0.79 12.98 -21.29
CA MET A 1 -0.39 12.11 -21.06
C MET A 1 -0.14 10.99 -20.04
N ALA A 2 1.10 10.54 -19.81
CA ALA A 2 1.38 9.46 -18.83
C ALA A 2 1.38 9.90 -17.35
N GLU A 3 1.73 11.16 -17.07
CA GLU A 3 1.87 11.67 -15.69
C GLU A 3 0.52 11.78 -14.97
N SER A 4 -0.49 12.32 -15.64
CA SER A 4 -1.86 12.40 -15.13
C SER A 4 -2.51 11.03 -14.92
N ASP A 5 -2.04 10.00 -15.63
CA ASP A 5 -2.53 8.62 -15.49
C ASP A 5 -1.86 7.92 -14.30
N ALA A 6 -0.55 8.14 -14.10
CA ALA A 6 0.20 7.68 -12.94
C ALA A 6 -0.33 8.30 -11.64
N GLU A 7 -0.58 9.62 -11.62
CA GLU A 7 -1.14 10.32 -10.48
C GLU A 7 -2.52 9.75 -10.11
N ARG A 8 -3.42 9.66 -11.09
CA ARG A 8 -4.77 9.11 -10.91
C ARG A 8 -4.76 7.67 -10.41
N THR A 9 -3.81 6.87 -10.88
CA THR A 9 -3.65 5.48 -10.43
C THR A 9 -3.30 5.41 -8.95
N LEU A 10 -2.34 6.24 -8.48
CA LEU A 10 -1.99 6.28 -7.06
C LEU A 10 -3.12 6.84 -6.20
N GLU A 11 -3.87 7.84 -6.70
CA GLU A 11 -5.05 8.37 -6.00
C GLU A 11 -6.15 7.32 -5.80
N ASP A 12 -6.45 6.52 -6.83
CA ASP A 12 -7.42 5.41 -6.74
C ASP A 12 -6.98 4.36 -5.70
N LEU A 13 -5.69 4.01 -5.71
CA LEU A 13 -5.13 3.06 -4.74
C LEU A 13 -5.21 3.57 -3.30
N VAL A 14 -5.03 4.88 -3.07
CA VAL A 14 -5.19 5.50 -1.75
C VAL A 14 -6.66 5.52 -1.33
N ALA A 15 -7.59 5.86 -2.23
CA ALA A 15 -9.01 5.89 -1.92
C ALA A 15 -9.55 4.51 -1.50
N ARG A 16 -9.07 3.45 -2.15
CA ARG A 16 -9.48 2.07 -1.84
C ARG A 16 -9.02 1.58 -0.47
N LEU A 17 -8.03 2.23 0.16
CA LEU A 17 -7.63 1.90 1.53
C LEU A 17 -8.75 2.15 2.54
N ASP A 18 -9.60 3.16 2.32
CA ASP A 18 -10.73 3.47 3.22
C ASP A 18 -11.71 2.29 3.30
N GLU A 19 -11.92 1.58 2.20
CA GLU A 19 -12.78 0.39 2.16
C GLU A 19 -12.12 -0.79 2.88
N LEU A 20 -10.82 -1.01 2.64
CA LEU A 20 -10.05 -2.10 3.28
C LEU A 20 -9.93 -1.90 4.80
N GLU A 21 -9.79 -0.67 5.27
CA GLU A 21 -9.78 -0.34 6.70
C GLU A 21 -11.10 -0.72 7.39
N ARG A 22 -12.24 -0.63 6.67
CA ARG A 22 -13.57 -0.99 7.19
C ARG A 22 -13.81 -2.50 7.23
N GLU A 23 -13.16 -3.27 6.35
CA GLU A 23 -13.27 -4.73 6.34
C GLU A 23 -12.56 -5.38 7.56
N GLY A 24 -11.62 -4.67 8.19
CA GLY A 24 -11.06 -5.07 9.49
C GLY A 24 -10.08 -6.25 9.44
N GLY A 25 -9.72 -6.76 8.26
CA GLY A 25 -8.78 -7.85 8.12
C GLY A 25 -8.36 -8.15 6.67
N PRO A 26 -7.39 -9.05 6.47
CA PRO A 26 -6.91 -9.42 5.14
C PRO A 26 -7.96 -10.22 4.37
N THR A 27 -8.57 -9.57 3.37
CA THR A 27 -9.53 -10.16 2.45
C THR A 27 -8.91 -10.44 1.07
N PRO A 28 -9.61 -11.17 0.18
CA PRO A 28 -9.20 -11.26 -1.23
C PRO A 28 -9.10 -9.89 -1.91
N ALA A 29 -9.92 -8.92 -1.51
CA ALA A 29 -9.88 -7.55 -2.01
C ALA A 29 -8.56 -6.85 -1.61
N PHE A 30 -8.12 -7.05 -0.37
CA PHE A 30 -6.82 -6.57 0.10
C PHE A 30 -5.65 -7.14 -0.69
N LEU A 31 -5.65 -8.46 -0.96
CA LEU A 31 -4.57 -9.09 -1.73
C LEU A 31 -4.48 -8.52 -3.15
N LYS A 32 -5.64 -8.39 -3.81
CA LYS A 32 -5.74 -7.80 -5.14
C LYS A 32 -5.24 -6.35 -5.14
N TRP A 33 -5.69 -5.53 -4.18
CA TRP A 33 -5.23 -4.15 -4.03
C TRP A 33 -3.71 -4.09 -3.85
N ARG A 34 -3.12 -4.97 -3.04
CA ARG A 34 -1.68 -4.99 -2.80
C ARG A 34 -0.89 -5.31 -4.06
N GLU A 35 -1.34 -6.29 -4.85
CA GLU A 35 -0.72 -6.65 -6.14
C GLU A 35 -0.83 -5.50 -7.15
N GLU A 36 -1.99 -4.85 -7.23
CA GLU A 36 -2.22 -3.70 -8.10
C GLU A 36 -1.34 -2.51 -7.69
N ALA A 37 -1.20 -2.23 -6.40
CA ALA A 37 -0.35 -1.18 -5.87
C ALA A 37 1.13 -1.44 -6.19
N GLU A 38 1.61 -2.67 -5.99
CA GLU A 38 2.97 -3.06 -6.34
C GLU A 38 3.24 -2.89 -7.84
N ALA A 39 2.33 -3.35 -8.69
CA ALA A 39 2.46 -3.23 -10.14
C ALA A 39 2.49 -1.77 -10.59
N ALA A 40 1.61 -0.92 -10.03
CA ALA A 40 1.56 0.51 -10.33
C ALA A 40 2.86 1.22 -9.92
N ILE A 41 3.35 1.01 -8.70
CA ILE A 41 4.59 1.62 -8.21
C ILE A 41 5.77 1.21 -9.10
N ARG A 42 5.86 -0.07 -9.48
CA ARG A 42 6.91 -0.56 -10.39
C ARG A 42 6.80 0.04 -11.79
N ALA A 43 5.60 0.21 -12.32
CA ALA A 43 5.40 0.81 -13.63
C ALA A 43 5.82 2.29 -13.65
N ILE A 44 5.57 3.01 -12.57
CA ILE A 44 5.85 4.45 -12.45
C ILE A 44 7.33 4.73 -12.14
N PHE A 45 7.89 4.05 -11.14
CA PHE A 45 9.23 4.33 -10.61
C PHE A 45 10.29 3.31 -11.06
N GLY A 46 9.87 2.18 -11.64
CA GLY A 46 10.73 1.08 -12.09
C GLY A 46 10.76 -0.12 -11.14
N ASP A 47 11.02 -1.32 -11.68
CA ASP A 47 10.97 -2.60 -10.93
C ASP A 47 11.92 -2.69 -9.73
N ARG A 48 13.04 -1.97 -9.79
CA ARG A 48 14.09 -1.96 -8.75
C ARG A 48 14.15 -0.65 -7.98
N SER A 49 13.10 0.16 -8.07
CA SER A 49 13.03 1.45 -7.41
C SER A 49 13.01 1.29 -5.89
N ARG A 50 13.50 2.31 -5.18
CA ARG A 50 13.48 2.33 -3.71
C ARG A 50 12.03 2.35 -3.21
N GLU A 51 11.15 2.98 -3.97
CA GLU A 51 9.73 3.17 -3.73
C GLU A 51 9.03 1.81 -3.72
N ALA A 52 9.26 0.98 -4.74
CA ALA A 52 8.73 -0.38 -4.81
C ALA A 52 9.23 -1.26 -3.66
N GLN A 53 10.52 -1.18 -3.34
CA GLN A 53 11.11 -1.93 -2.21
C GLN A 53 10.54 -1.48 -0.87
N THR A 54 10.31 -0.19 -0.69
CA THR A 54 9.75 0.38 0.55
C THR A 54 8.33 -0.11 0.77
N PHE A 55 7.49 -0.11 -0.27
CA PHE A 55 6.13 -0.64 -0.20
C PHE A 55 6.08 -2.14 0.12
N LEU A 56 6.95 -2.94 -0.51
CA LEU A 56 7.03 -4.38 -0.28
C LEU A 56 7.41 -4.77 1.15
N GLN A 57 8.06 -3.88 1.89
CA GLN A 57 8.47 -4.11 3.28
C GLN A 57 7.36 -3.84 4.29
N VAL A 58 6.20 -3.32 3.86
CA VAL A 58 5.05 -3.11 4.74
C VAL A 58 4.55 -4.44 5.27
N ARG A 59 4.42 -4.54 6.59
CA ARG A 59 3.96 -5.75 7.27
C ARG A 59 2.52 -5.57 7.71
N TYR A 60 1.64 -6.40 7.15
CA TYR A 60 0.21 -6.42 7.47
C TYR A 60 -0.16 -7.53 8.45
N THR A 61 0.83 -8.33 8.87
CA THR A 61 0.69 -9.40 9.85
C THR A 61 1.82 -9.31 10.86
N PRO A 62 1.60 -9.71 12.13
CA PRO A 62 2.67 -9.74 13.12
C PRO A 62 3.74 -10.78 12.74
N LEU A 63 4.95 -10.60 13.29
CA LEU A 63 6.13 -11.43 12.99
C LEU A 63 6.33 -12.64 13.91
N THR A 64 5.54 -12.71 14.97
CA THR A 64 5.58 -13.81 15.93
C THR A 64 4.81 -15.02 15.40
N HIS A 65 5.04 -16.20 15.99
CA HIS A 65 4.28 -17.40 15.64
C HIS A 65 2.78 -17.10 15.69
N ALA A 66 2.14 -17.15 14.51
CA ALA A 66 0.71 -16.88 14.29
C ALA A 66 -0.20 -17.59 15.31
N ALA A 67 0.23 -18.75 15.81
CA ALA A 67 -0.46 -19.60 16.78
C ALA A 67 -0.69 -18.97 18.16
N CYS A 68 0.08 -17.94 18.57
CA CYS A 68 -0.04 -17.32 19.89
C CYS A 68 -0.66 -15.91 19.88
N LEU A 69 -1.05 -15.40 18.71
CA LEU A 69 -1.58 -14.04 18.58
C LEU A 69 -3.09 -14.03 18.79
N SER A 70 -3.56 -13.03 19.54
CA SER A 70 -4.99 -12.73 19.63
C SER A 70 -5.51 -12.21 18.29
N ASP A 71 -6.83 -12.26 18.10
CA ASP A 71 -7.46 -11.59 16.95
C ASP A 71 -7.22 -10.08 16.96
N ASP A 72 -7.14 -9.48 18.15
CA ASP A 72 -6.83 -8.05 18.33
C ASP A 72 -5.42 -7.73 17.83
N ASP A 73 -4.41 -8.56 18.14
CA ASP A 73 -3.04 -8.34 17.66
C ASP A 73 -2.95 -8.43 16.13
N ARG A 74 -3.73 -9.33 15.52
CA ARG A 74 -3.84 -9.46 14.06
C ARG A 74 -4.48 -8.21 13.46
N ALA A 75 -5.59 -7.75 14.01
CA ALA A 75 -6.29 -6.56 13.56
C ALA A 75 -5.42 -5.30 13.69
N ILE A 76 -4.71 -5.14 14.81
CA ILE A 76 -3.79 -4.02 15.05
C ILE A 76 -2.64 -4.02 14.02
N ALA A 77 -2.02 -5.17 13.76
CA ALA A 77 -0.95 -5.26 12.76
C ALA A 77 -1.47 -4.97 11.34
N TYR A 78 -2.67 -5.44 11.01
CA TYR A 78 -3.31 -5.15 9.73
C TYR A 78 -3.55 -3.65 9.55
N GLN A 79 -4.19 -2.99 10.54
CA GLN A 79 -4.45 -1.55 10.48
C GLN A 79 -3.16 -0.72 10.43
N ARG A 80 -2.13 -1.10 11.19
CA ARG A 80 -0.82 -0.45 11.12
C ARG A 80 -0.18 -0.61 9.74
N GLY A 81 -0.30 -1.79 9.14
CA GLY A 81 0.16 -2.04 7.77
C GLY A 81 -0.55 -1.14 6.76
N LEU A 82 -1.88 -1.04 6.83
CA LEU A 82 -2.66 -0.16 5.95
C LEU A 82 -2.28 1.32 6.12
N ALA A 83 -2.13 1.79 7.35
CA ALA A 83 -1.71 3.17 7.62
C ALA A 83 -0.29 3.46 7.08
N GLN A 84 0.64 2.52 7.22
CA GLN A 84 1.98 2.65 6.64
C GLN A 84 1.95 2.67 5.12
N ALA A 85 1.13 1.82 4.51
CA ALA A 85 0.95 1.78 3.06
C ALA A 85 0.34 3.07 2.52
N ARG A 86 -0.67 3.63 3.20
CA ARG A 86 -1.26 4.94 2.92
C ARG A 86 -0.18 6.01 2.87
N PHE A 87 0.61 6.13 3.94
CA PHE A 87 1.67 7.12 4.04
C PHE A 87 2.68 7.01 2.89
N ILE A 88 3.06 5.78 2.52
CA ILE A 88 3.98 5.55 1.38
C ILE A 88 3.32 6.04 0.09
N LEU A 89 2.10 5.59 -0.23
CA LEU A 89 1.42 5.96 -1.47
C LEU A 89 1.18 7.48 -1.58
N GLU A 90 0.77 8.13 -0.49
CA GLU A 90 0.63 9.59 -0.44
C GLU A 90 1.97 10.31 -0.63
N SER A 91 3.05 9.79 -0.06
CA SER A 91 4.40 10.33 -0.28
C SER A 91 4.83 10.20 -1.75
N LEU A 92 4.52 9.07 -2.40
CA LEU A 92 4.82 8.84 -3.81
C LEU A 92 3.99 9.76 -4.71
N LEU A 93 2.72 9.94 -4.39
CA LEU A 93 1.84 10.88 -5.07
C LEU A 93 2.39 12.31 -4.99
N GLN A 94 2.84 12.72 -3.80
CA GLN A 94 3.45 14.04 -3.62
C GLN A 94 4.76 14.19 -4.38
N GLN A 95 5.57 13.14 -4.44
CA GLN A 95 6.79 13.13 -5.24
C GLN A 95 6.49 13.35 -6.73
N LEU A 96 5.46 12.68 -7.28
CA LEU A 96 5.03 12.89 -8.66
C LEU A 96 4.57 14.34 -8.91
N ARG A 97 3.88 14.95 -7.95
CA ARG A 97 3.40 16.34 -8.05
C ARG A 97 4.51 17.38 -7.93
N CYS A 98 5.59 17.07 -7.23
CA CYS A 98 6.64 18.03 -6.88
C CYS A 98 7.94 17.91 -7.69
N GLU A 99 8.16 16.81 -8.43
CA GLU A 99 9.30 16.72 -9.37
C GLU A 99 8.91 17.28 -10.75
N PRO A 100 9.32 18.50 -11.13
CA PRO A 100 9.31 18.90 -12.53
C PRO A 100 10.40 18.11 -13.26
N ARG A 101 10.00 17.18 -14.14
CA ARG A 101 10.91 16.51 -15.07
C ARG A 101 11.40 17.43 -16.19
#